data_AF-A0A1N6VCB9-F1
#
_entry.id   AF-A0A1N6VCB9-F1
#
_cell.length_a   1.000
_cell.length_b   1.000
_cell.length_c   1.000
_cell.angle_alpha   90.00
_cell.angle_beta   90.00
_cell.angle_gamma   90.00
#
_symmetry.space_group_name_H-M   'P 1'
#
loop_
_entity.id
_entity.type
_entity.pdbx_description
1 polymer ?
#
loop_
_entity_poly.entity_id
_entity_poly.type
_entity_poly.pdbx_seq_one_letter_code
_entity_poly.pdbx_strand_id
1 'polypeptide(L)'
;MTNVPSGADEPLAAAASPGNRAPRALWHPGSMARVTANFRQYLTGWGAADRGEGDLGYFRSGLAQPQFNGVVRVRSLAAVEQITATARDRLAGVPWWWWVGPDSPAGTSSALTTRGAQELTTLPVMVRSLDQAVDPMDPPAGLRIEAVTDHDRLPELVRTYSASMGVAPSLEPDIVRIESQRRDNADIVRLAAVLEDRVVGTTTVIAAHDVAGIFLVHVADTHRRRGVGTALTAAALRVGRDRGTRLAALAASPAGEPLYRRFGFVEVSRYRLFAFPS
;
A
#
# COMPACT_ATOMS: atom_id res chain seq x y z
N MET A 1 64.46 5.63 -2.58
CA MET A 1 64.17 5.41 -4.01
C MET A 1 63.27 4.18 -4.07
N THR A 2 61.94 4.39 -4.06
CA THR A 2 61.05 4.46 -5.25
C THR A 2 60.78 3.05 -5.79
N ASN A 3 59.56 2.61 -6.08
CA ASN A 3 58.22 3.16 -6.05
C ASN A 3 57.31 1.96 -6.36
N VAL A 4 56.10 1.89 -5.79
CA VAL A 4 55.04 0.98 -6.23
C VAL A 4 54.15 1.75 -7.21
N PRO A 5 53.81 1.19 -8.39
CA PRO A 5 52.56 1.52 -9.09
C PRO A 5 51.73 0.23 -9.31
N SER A 6 50.43 0.15 -9.01
CA SER A 6 49.24 0.91 -9.49
C SER A 6 48.74 0.46 -10.89
N GLY A 7 47.45 0.10 -10.97
CA GLY A 7 46.66 -0.14 -12.20
C GLY A 7 45.80 -1.42 -12.09
N ALA A 8 44.64 -1.39 -11.42
CA ALA A 8 43.33 -1.02 -11.95
C ALA A 8 42.69 -2.11 -12.85
N ASP A 9 41.98 -3.05 -12.22
CA ASP A 9 40.97 -3.90 -12.88
C ASP A 9 39.66 -3.10 -12.98
N GLU A 10 39.27 -2.74 -14.21
CA GLU A 10 37.91 -2.28 -14.53
C GLU A 10 36.93 -3.47 -14.43
N PRO A 11 35.81 -3.36 -13.69
CA PRO A 11 34.73 -4.31 -13.84
C PRO A 11 33.90 -3.98 -15.08
N LEU A 12 33.89 -4.95 -15.98
CA LEU A 12 33.06 -5.11 -17.16
C LEU A 12 31.61 -4.65 -16.93
N ALA A 13 31.18 -3.63 -17.68
CA ALA A 13 29.80 -3.15 -17.69
C ALA A 13 28.85 -4.26 -18.14
N ALA A 14 28.01 -4.75 -17.23
CA ALA A 14 26.91 -5.65 -17.56
C ALA A 14 25.86 -4.87 -18.37
N ALA A 15 25.71 -5.24 -19.65
CA ALA A 15 24.72 -4.69 -20.55
C ALA A 15 23.31 -4.94 -20.02
N ALA A 16 22.55 -3.86 -19.82
CA ALA A 16 21.14 -3.90 -19.49
C ALA A 16 20.32 -4.40 -20.69
N SER A 17 19.51 -5.44 -20.47
CA SER A 17 18.54 -5.96 -21.45
C SER A 17 17.56 -4.87 -21.89
N PRO A 18 17.15 -4.81 -23.18
CA PRO A 18 16.32 -3.74 -23.70
C PRO A 18 14.93 -3.78 -23.09
N GLY A 19 14.54 -2.64 -22.51
CA GLY A 19 13.45 -2.55 -21.55
C GLY A 19 12.05 -2.48 -22.16
N ASN A 20 11.11 -3.05 -21.42
CA ASN A 20 9.71 -2.68 -21.44
C ASN A 20 9.58 -1.24 -20.89
N ARG A 21 9.78 -0.22 -21.74
CA ARG A 21 9.56 1.17 -21.35
C ARG A 21 8.07 1.38 -21.13
N ALA A 22 7.68 1.46 -19.86
CA ALA A 22 6.35 1.92 -19.47
C ALA A 22 5.98 3.21 -20.23
N PRO A 23 4.75 3.33 -20.77
CA PRO A 23 4.36 4.47 -21.59
C PRO A 23 4.62 5.78 -20.84
N ARG A 24 5.25 6.76 -21.52
CA ARG A 24 5.71 8.06 -20.98
C ARG A 24 4.68 8.78 -20.09
N ALA A 25 3.38 8.54 -20.27
CA ALA A 25 2.29 9.12 -19.48
C ALA A 25 2.25 8.66 -18.01
N LEU A 26 2.71 7.43 -17.68
CA LEU A 26 2.71 6.93 -16.30
C LEU A 26 3.76 7.61 -15.42
N TRP A 27 4.78 8.20 -16.04
CA TRP A 27 5.91 8.86 -15.37
C TRP A 27 5.74 10.37 -15.19
N HIS A 28 4.54 10.91 -15.46
CA HIS A 28 4.30 12.34 -15.26
C HIS A 28 4.34 12.68 -13.76
N PRO A 29 5.04 13.73 -13.31
CA PRO A 29 5.11 14.12 -11.89
C PRO A 29 3.72 14.26 -11.22
N GLY A 30 2.73 14.77 -11.98
CA GLY A 30 1.34 14.85 -11.53
C GLY A 30 0.65 13.49 -11.27
N SER A 31 1.12 12.40 -11.89
CA SER A 31 0.64 11.04 -11.58
C SER A 31 1.10 10.57 -10.21
N MET A 32 2.34 10.87 -9.81
CA MET A 32 2.84 10.46 -8.49
C MET A 32 2.22 11.26 -7.33
N ALA A 33 1.95 12.55 -7.55
CA ALA A 33 1.21 13.36 -6.58
C ALA A 33 -0.20 12.79 -6.31
N ARG A 34 -0.90 12.34 -7.36
CA ARG A 34 -2.22 11.70 -7.26
C ARG A 34 -2.16 10.36 -6.52
N VAL A 35 -1.21 9.50 -6.88
CA VAL A 35 -1.03 8.17 -6.24
C VAL A 35 -0.73 8.32 -4.75
N THR A 36 0.21 9.19 -4.37
CA THR A 36 0.54 9.42 -2.95
C THR A 36 -0.62 10.06 -2.20
N ALA A 37 -1.39 10.97 -2.82
CA ALA A 37 -2.60 11.52 -2.20
C ALA A 37 -3.65 10.43 -1.93
N ASN A 38 -3.90 9.55 -2.90
CA ASN A 38 -4.80 8.42 -2.75
C ASN A 38 -4.36 7.47 -1.63
N PHE A 39 -3.08 7.10 -1.57
CA PHE A 39 -2.58 6.22 -0.50
C PHE A 39 -2.66 6.88 0.87
N ARG A 40 -2.35 8.18 0.97
CA ARG A 40 -2.53 8.93 2.21
C ARG A 40 -3.99 8.98 2.63
N GLN A 41 -4.93 9.18 1.71
CA GLN A 41 -6.36 9.16 2.04
C GLN A 41 -6.75 7.81 2.64
N TYR A 42 -6.37 6.71 1.99
CA TYR A 42 -6.66 5.37 2.50
C TYR A 42 -6.08 5.12 3.90
N LEU A 43 -4.77 5.36 4.08
CA LEU A 43 -4.07 5.15 5.35
C LEU A 43 -4.64 6.05 6.46
N THR A 44 -4.85 7.33 6.17
CA THR A 44 -5.36 8.28 7.17
C THR A 44 -6.83 8.07 7.53
N GLY A 45 -7.62 7.41 6.69
CA GLY A 45 -8.99 7.04 7.04
C GLY A 45 -9.11 5.97 8.12
N TRP A 46 -8.00 5.32 8.52
CA TRP A 46 -7.97 4.46 9.72
C TRP A 46 -7.96 5.25 11.03
N GLY A 47 -7.60 6.54 10.99
CA GLY A 47 -7.50 7.38 12.18
C GLY A 47 -8.76 8.17 12.52
N ALA A 48 -8.94 8.46 13.81
CA ALA A 48 -9.91 9.46 14.27
C ALA A 48 -9.47 10.89 13.90
N ALA A 49 -10.35 11.87 14.07
CA ALA A 49 -10.37 13.19 13.42
C ALA A 49 -9.13 14.09 13.38
N ASP A 50 -8.06 13.79 14.11
CA ASP A 50 -6.80 14.53 14.04
C ASP A 50 -5.95 14.05 12.86
N ARG A 51 -6.23 14.60 11.68
CA ARG A 51 -5.26 14.59 10.58
C ARG A 51 -4.21 15.63 10.95
N GLY A 52 -2.94 15.23 11.07
CA GLY A 52 -1.86 16.19 11.34
C GLY A 52 -1.92 17.37 10.37
N GLU A 53 -2.28 18.54 10.90
CA GLU A 53 -2.19 19.81 10.19
C GLU A 53 -0.76 20.33 10.35
N GLY A 54 -0.15 20.77 9.25
CA GLY A 54 1.24 21.25 9.22
C GLY A 54 2.21 20.30 8.50
N ASP A 55 3.43 20.18 9.01
CA ASP A 55 4.54 19.47 8.36
C ASP A 55 4.53 17.95 8.54
N LEU A 56 3.63 17.41 9.37
CA LEU A 56 3.54 15.99 9.72
C LEU A 56 2.14 15.43 9.42
N GLY A 57 2.04 14.52 8.46
CA GLY A 57 0.82 13.73 8.22
C GLY A 57 0.90 12.40 8.96
N TYR A 58 -0.05 12.15 9.87
CA TYR A 58 -0.13 10.89 10.63
C TYR A 58 -1.58 10.39 10.75
N PHE A 59 -1.74 9.16 11.23
CA PHE A 59 -3.01 8.54 11.56
C PHE A 59 -2.89 7.63 12.78
N ARG A 60 -3.96 7.56 13.56
CA ARG A 60 -4.02 6.75 14.78
C ARG A 60 -5.41 6.13 14.94
N SER A 61 -5.48 4.82 14.76
CA SER A 61 -6.72 4.04 14.97
C SER A 61 -6.96 3.71 16.44
N GLY A 62 -5.89 3.66 17.25
CA GLY A 62 -5.94 3.16 18.63
C GLY A 62 -5.74 1.65 18.76
N LEU A 63 -5.65 0.92 17.63
CA LEU A 63 -5.42 -0.52 17.63
C LEU A 63 -3.98 -0.85 18.06
N ALA A 64 -3.81 -1.92 18.84
CA ALA A 64 -2.50 -2.41 19.31
C ALA A 64 -1.72 -3.17 18.21
N GLN A 65 -1.70 -2.65 16.98
CA GLN A 65 -1.05 -3.23 15.81
C GLN A 65 -0.46 -2.12 14.92
N PRO A 66 0.83 -2.19 14.54
CA PRO A 66 1.54 -1.07 13.93
C PRO A 66 1.04 -0.68 12.53
N GLN A 67 0.49 -1.61 11.75
CA GLN A 67 -0.08 -1.34 10.43
C GLN A 67 -1.27 -0.36 10.46
N PHE A 68 -1.90 -0.15 11.62
CA PHE A 68 -3.07 0.72 11.77
C PHE A 68 -2.76 2.06 12.46
N ASN A 69 -1.48 2.37 12.69
CA ASN A 69 -1.05 3.66 13.23
C ASN A 69 0.27 4.08 12.58
N GLY A 70 0.43 5.36 12.28
CA GLY A 70 1.72 5.78 11.72
C GLY A 70 1.79 7.17 11.14
N VAL A 71 3.01 7.53 10.74
CA VAL A 71 3.31 8.71 9.94
C VAL A 71 3.27 8.31 8.48
N VAL A 72 2.58 9.09 7.65
CA VAL A 72 2.43 8.84 6.21
C VAL A 72 3.20 9.84 5.34
N ARG A 73 3.57 10.99 5.91
CA ARG A 73 4.29 12.04 5.18
C ARG A 73 4.92 13.04 6.13
N VAL A 74 6.08 13.55 5.74
CA VAL A 74 6.57 14.86 6.20
C VAL A 74 6.71 15.84 5.04
N ARG A 75 6.56 17.14 5.30
CA ARG A 75 6.69 18.18 4.25
C ARG A 75 8.07 18.81 4.20
N SER A 76 8.81 18.79 5.31
CA SER A 76 10.12 19.41 5.47
C SER A 76 10.99 18.61 6.43
N LEU A 77 12.30 18.74 6.29
CA LEU A 77 13.30 18.23 7.24
C LEU A 77 13.92 19.33 8.11
N ALA A 78 13.51 20.59 7.93
CA ALA A 78 14.09 21.73 8.65
C ALA A 78 13.99 21.58 10.18
N ALA A 79 12.89 21.00 10.68
CA ALA A 79 12.66 20.74 12.10
C ALA A 79 12.47 19.24 12.37
N VAL A 80 13.23 18.37 11.69
CA VAL A 80 13.02 16.91 11.75
C VAL A 80 13.06 16.34 13.18
N GLU A 81 13.86 16.92 14.09
CA GLU A 81 13.87 16.51 15.50
C GLU A 81 12.54 16.78 16.20
N GLN A 82 12.00 18.00 16.06
CA GLN A 82 10.69 18.37 16.59
C GLN A 82 9.57 17.54 15.95
N ILE A 83 9.67 17.25 14.65
CA ILE A 83 8.71 16.41 13.93
C ILE A 83 8.74 14.97 14.46
N THR A 84 9.93 14.39 14.68
CA THR A 84 10.07 13.07 15.29
C THR A 84 9.53 13.03 16.72
N ALA A 85 9.80 14.05 17.53
CA ALA A 85 9.24 14.16 18.89
C ALA A 85 7.70 14.24 18.85
N THR A 86 7.15 15.10 17.99
CA THR A 86 5.71 15.23 17.80
C THR A 86 5.07 13.90 17.37
N ALA A 87 5.70 13.15 16.46
CA ALA A 87 5.21 11.84 16.05
C ALA A 87 5.16 10.84 17.21
N ARG A 88 6.21 10.81 18.06
CA ARG A 88 6.25 9.96 19.27
C ARG A 88 5.14 10.33 20.25
N ASP A 89 4.92 11.61 20.49
CA ASP A 89 3.88 12.08 21.41
C ASP A 89 2.48 11.73 20.88
N ARG A 90 2.21 12.00 19.59
CA ARG A 90 0.90 11.76 18.98
C ARG A 90 0.56 10.28 18.83
N LEU A 91 1.56 9.42 18.71
CA LEU A 91 1.40 7.97 18.55
C LEU A 91 1.74 7.19 19.83
N ALA A 92 1.89 7.89 20.97
CA ALA A 92 2.15 7.26 22.25
C ALA A 92 1.04 6.24 22.62
N GLY A 93 1.47 5.14 23.25
CA GLY A 93 0.59 4.07 23.74
C GLY A 93 0.06 3.11 22.66
N VAL A 94 0.47 3.25 21.40
CA VAL A 94 0.19 2.27 20.34
C VAL A 94 1.47 1.93 19.57
N PRO A 95 1.62 0.71 19.04
CA PRO A 95 2.67 0.42 18.08
C PRO A 95 2.36 1.13 16.76
N TRP A 96 3.38 1.59 16.03
CA TRP A 96 3.21 2.37 14.80
C TRP A 96 4.40 2.24 13.85
N TRP A 97 4.17 2.54 12.57
CA TRP A 97 5.22 2.62 11.54
C TRP A 97 5.33 4.02 10.95
N TRP A 98 6.50 4.34 10.42
CA TRP A 98 6.74 5.53 9.62
C TRP A 98 6.89 5.14 8.15
N TRP A 99 5.95 5.59 7.31
CA TRP A 99 5.99 5.39 5.87
C TRP A 99 6.75 6.55 5.22
N VAL A 100 7.89 6.25 4.61
CA VAL A 100 8.65 7.21 3.80
C VAL A 100 8.35 6.95 2.34
N GLY A 101 7.51 7.81 1.76
CA GLY A 101 7.13 7.79 0.35
C GLY A 101 7.80 8.89 -0.49
N PRO A 102 7.57 8.89 -1.81
CA PRO A 102 8.12 9.90 -2.72
C PRO A 102 7.56 11.32 -2.51
N ASP A 103 6.57 11.47 -1.63
CA ASP A 103 5.96 12.73 -1.21
C ASP A 103 6.55 13.30 0.09
N SER A 104 7.60 12.68 0.64
CA SER A 104 8.46 13.24 1.69
C SER A 104 9.80 13.73 1.10
N PRO A 105 10.48 14.71 1.70
CA PRO A 105 11.75 15.21 1.20
C PRO A 105 12.80 14.10 1.04
N ALA A 106 13.65 14.25 0.02
CA ALA A 106 14.86 13.43 -0.10
C ALA A 106 15.69 13.53 1.18
N GLY A 107 16.22 12.40 1.66
CA GLY A 107 16.95 12.32 2.93
C GLY A 107 16.10 11.98 4.16
N THR A 108 14.77 11.88 4.05
CA THR A 108 13.90 11.49 5.18
C THR A 108 14.34 10.16 5.81
N SER A 109 14.62 9.13 5.00
CA SER A 109 15.11 7.84 5.49
C SER A 109 16.41 7.97 6.31
N SER A 110 17.42 8.66 5.77
CA SER A 110 18.69 8.88 6.47
C SER A 110 18.47 9.66 7.77
N ALA A 111 17.62 10.70 7.75
CA ALA A 111 17.32 11.49 8.93
C ALA A 111 16.62 10.69 10.04
N LEU A 112 15.75 9.73 9.68
CA LEU A 112 15.13 8.80 10.62
C LEU A 112 16.15 7.81 11.19
N THR A 113 17.01 7.24 10.34
CA THR A 113 18.06 6.30 10.78
C THR A 113 19.06 6.94 11.74
N THR A 114 19.52 8.17 11.47
CA THR A 114 20.36 8.93 12.40
C THR A 114 19.71 9.14 13.77
N ARG A 115 18.37 9.07 13.85
CA ARG A 115 17.58 9.21 15.08
C ARG A 115 17.19 7.87 15.71
N GLY A 116 17.77 6.77 15.23
CA GLY A 116 17.57 5.43 15.77
C GLY A 116 16.40 4.65 15.18
N ALA A 117 15.74 5.16 14.12
CA ALA A 117 14.74 4.36 13.42
C ALA A 117 15.40 3.27 12.57
N GLN A 118 14.81 2.08 12.54
CA GLN A 118 15.25 0.95 11.73
C GLN A 118 14.32 0.78 10.52
N GLU A 119 14.90 0.57 9.34
CA GLU A 119 14.12 0.21 8.15
C GLU A 119 13.62 -1.24 8.29
N LEU A 120 12.31 -1.42 8.24
CA LEU A 120 11.66 -2.73 8.33
C LEU A 120 11.58 -3.41 6.97
N THR A 121 11.15 -2.67 5.96
CA THR A 121 10.96 -3.19 4.61
C THR A 121 10.82 -2.06 3.59
N THR A 122 10.94 -2.43 2.32
CA THR A 122 10.71 -1.57 1.18
C THR A 122 9.60 -2.18 0.31
N LEU A 123 8.59 -1.39 -0.03
CA LEU A 123 7.43 -1.80 -0.83
C LEU A 123 7.41 -1.08 -2.18
N PRO A 124 7.51 -1.80 -3.32
CA PRO A 124 7.33 -1.22 -4.64
C PRO A 124 5.95 -0.58 -4.80
N VAL A 125 5.92 0.68 -5.22
CA VAL A 125 4.70 1.34 -5.67
C VAL A 125 4.55 1.06 -7.15
N MET A 126 3.50 0.33 -7.50
CA MET A 126 3.23 -0.08 -8.87
C MET A 126 1.98 0.61 -9.40
N VAL A 127 2.04 1.06 -10.65
CA VAL A 127 0.95 1.79 -11.32
C VAL A 127 0.64 1.18 -12.68
N ARG A 128 -0.62 1.26 -13.09
CA ARG A 128 -1.13 0.87 -14.40
C ARG A 128 -2.12 1.92 -14.90
N SER A 129 -2.14 2.19 -16.22
CA SER A 129 -3.24 2.94 -16.86
C SER A 129 -4.47 2.06 -17.03
N LEU A 130 -5.64 2.59 -16.66
CA LEU A 130 -6.91 1.88 -16.79
C LEU A 130 -7.49 1.92 -18.21
N ASP A 131 -6.95 2.76 -19.09
CA ASP A 131 -7.26 2.78 -20.54
C ASP A 131 -6.79 1.49 -21.24
N GLN A 132 -5.80 0.81 -20.66
CA GLN A 132 -5.30 -0.46 -21.18
C GLN A 132 -6.31 -1.57 -20.89
N ALA A 133 -6.72 -2.32 -21.92
CA ALA A 133 -7.56 -3.50 -21.75
C ALA A 133 -6.92 -4.52 -20.80
N VAL A 134 -7.74 -5.15 -19.95
CA VAL A 134 -7.34 -6.35 -19.20
C VAL A 134 -7.84 -7.51 -20.03
N ASP A 135 -6.96 -8.46 -20.37
CA ASP A 135 -7.40 -9.69 -21.01
C ASP A 135 -8.45 -10.37 -20.11
N PRO A 136 -9.59 -10.82 -20.68
CA PRO A 136 -10.58 -11.56 -19.91
C PRO A 136 -9.90 -12.74 -19.23
N MET A 137 -10.04 -12.81 -17.91
CA MET A 137 -9.59 -13.95 -17.14
C MET A 137 -10.80 -14.59 -16.49
N ASP A 138 -11.05 -15.83 -16.88
CA ASP A 138 -12.12 -16.61 -16.28
C ASP A 138 -11.79 -16.83 -14.80
N PRO A 139 -12.72 -16.48 -13.89
CA PRO A 139 -12.53 -16.80 -12.49
C PRO A 139 -12.47 -18.33 -12.33
N PRO A 140 -11.74 -18.83 -11.31
CA PRO A 140 -11.79 -20.23 -10.94
C PRO A 140 -13.24 -20.70 -10.77
N ALA A 141 -13.53 -21.95 -11.19
CA ALA A 141 -14.87 -22.51 -11.09
C ALA A 141 -15.45 -22.38 -9.67
N GLY A 142 -16.69 -21.89 -9.57
CA GLY A 142 -17.38 -21.65 -8.30
C GLY A 142 -16.95 -20.40 -7.53
N LEU A 143 -15.91 -19.69 -7.96
CA LEU A 143 -15.47 -18.45 -7.32
C LEU A 143 -16.35 -17.27 -7.74
N ARG A 144 -16.94 -16.58 -6.77
CA ARG A 144 -17.68 -15.33 -6.97
C ARG A 144 -16.87 -14.15 -6.41
N ILE A 145 -16.91 -13.00 -7.08
CA ILE A 145 -16.39 -11.75 -6.53
C ILE A 145 -17.58 -10.85 -6.23
N GLU A 146 -17.70 -10.41 -4.99
CA GLU A 146 -18.86 -9.68 -4.49
C GLU A 146 -18.42 -8.38 -3.82
N ALA A 147 -19.18 -7.30 -4.03
CA ALA A 147 -19.00 -6.08 -3.28
C ALA A 147 -19.58 -6.25 -1.86
N VAL A 148 -18.80 -5.89 -0.85
CA VAL A 148 -19.21 -5.92 0.56
C VAL A 148 -19.75 -4.54 0.90
N THR A 149 -21.07 -4.41 0.87
CA THR A 149 -21.81 -3.16 1.12
C THR A 149 -22.57 -3.15 2.44
N ASP A 150 -22.71 -4.31 3.08
CA ASP A 150 -23.54 -4.55 4.25
C ASP A 150 -22.73 -4.96 5.49
N HIS A 151 -23.38 -4.85 6.65
CA HIS A 151 -22.78 -5.18 7.94
C HIS A 151 -22.46 -6.68 8.10
N ASP A 152 -23.10 -7.56 7.31
CA ASP A 152 -23.05 -9.00 7.52
C ASP A 152 -21.76 -9.63 6.95
N ARG A 153 -21.29 -9.16 5.79
CA ARG A 153 -20.06 -9.68 5.16
C ARG A 153 -18.79 -8.96 5.59
N LEU A 154 -18.90 -7.76 6.17
CA LEU A 154 -17.74 -7.02 6.63
C LEU A 154 -16.92 -7.77 7.70
N PRO A 155 -17.50 -8.40 8.74
CA PRO A 155 -16.76 -9.22 9.70
C PRO A 155 -15.96 -10.36 9.06
N GLU A 156 -16.53 -11.03 8.05
CA GLU A 156 -15.84 -12.13 7.38
C GLU A 156 -14.68 -11.63 6.51
N LEU A 157 -14.89 -10.52 5.80
CA LEU A 157 -13.83 -9.83 5.06
C LEU A 157 -12.70 -9.40 6.01
N VAL A 158 -13.04 -8.79 7.15
CA VAL A 158 -12.06 -8.37 8.17
C VAL A 158 -11.26 -9.55 8.69
N ARG A 159 -11.94 -10.64 9.07
CA ARG A 159 -11.29 -11.87 9.53
C ARG A 159 -10.30 -12.42 8.51
N THR A 160 -10.70 -12.48 7.24
CA THR A 160 -9.87 -13.07 6.18
C THR A 160 -8.57 -12.30 5.94
N TYR A 161 -8.59 -10.95 5.84
CA TYR A 161 -7.33 -10.21 5.72
C TYR A 161 -6.56 -10.15 7.04
N SER A 162 -7.25 -10.09 8.18
CA SER A 162 -6.61 -9.99 9.51
C SER A 162 -5.76 -11.22 9.81
N ALA A 163 -6.28 -12.41 9.53
CA ALA A 163 -5.53 -13.66 9.64
C ALA A 163 -4.27 -13.65 8.76
N SER A 164 -4.39 -13.19 7.51
CA SER A 164 -3.23 -13.10 6.60
C SER A 164 -2.20 -12.05 7.02
N MET A 165 -2.61 -11.03 7.76
CA MET A 165 -1.72 -9.96 8.26
C MET A 165 -1.09 -10.30 9.62
N GLY A 166 -1.48 -11.42 10.25
CA GLY A 166 -1.05 -11.74 11.61
C GLY A 166 -1.69 -10.85 12.68
N VAL A 167 -2.86 -10.27 12.39
CA VAL A 167 -3.64 -9.49 13.35
C VAL A 167 -4.32 -10.45 14.33
N ALA A 168 -4.28 -10.11 15.61
CA ALA A 168 -4.93 -10.91 16.65
C ALA A 168 -6.46 -10.92 16.47
N PRO A 169 -7.13 -12.08 16.55
CA PRO A 169 -8.60 -12.17 16.39
C PRO A 169 -9.39 -11.28 17.35
N SER A 170 -8.83 -10.98 18.53
CA SER A 170 -9.43 -10.08 19.52
C SER A 170 -9.62 -8.64 19.03
N LEU A 171 -8.89 -8.23 17.99
CA LEU A 171 -8.99 -6.89 17.39
C LEU A 171 -10.03 -6.80 16.26
N GLU A 172 -10.54 -7.93 15.76
CA GLU A 172 -11.48 -7.95 14.62
C GLU A 172 -12.73 -7.08 14.87
N PRO A 173 -13.39 -7.09 16.04
CA PRO A 173 -14.58 -6.24 16.27
C PRO A 173 -14.28 -4.74 16.17
N ASP A 174 -13.12 -4.30 16.67
CA ASP A 174 -12.72 -2.90 16.57
C ASP A 174 -12.35 -2.50 15.14
N ILE A 175 -11.73 -3.41 14.39
CA ILE A 175 -11.42 -3.21 12.97
C ILE A 175 -12.71 -3.09 12.15
N VAL A 176 -13.69 -3.97 12.37
CA VAL A 176 -15.02 -3.89 11.73
C VAL A 176 -15.70 -2.54 12.06
N ARG A 177 -15.64 -2.12 13.32
CA ARG A 177 -16.20 -0.83 13.75
C ARG A 177 -15.51 0.34 13.03
N ILE A 178 -14.18 0.36 12.97
CA ILE A 178 -13.43 1.43 12.28
C ILE A 178 -13.76 1.43 10.79
N GLU A 179 -13.68 0.28 10.12
CA GLU A 179 -13.99 0.13 8.69
C GLU A 179 -15.39 0.62 8.33
N SER A 180 -16.40 0.21 9.11
CA SER A 180 -17.80 0.60 8.88
C SER A 180 -18.06 2.11 9.12
N GLN A 181 -17.27 2.76 9.96
CA GLN A 181 -17.45 4.18 10.33
C GLN A 181 -16.51 5.13 9.59
N ARG A 182 -15.75 4.63 8.60
CA ARG A 182 -14.85 5.47 7.79
C ARG A 182 -15.60 6.58 7.07
N ARG A 183 -15.10 7.81 7.18
CA ARG A 183 -15.68 9.00 6.53
C ARG A 183 -15.53 9.00 5.01
N ASP A 184 -14.55 8.28 4.48
CA ASP A 184 -14.28 8.13 3.05
C ASP A 184 -14.94 6.87 2.46
N ASN A 185 -15.94 6.27 3.15
CA ASN A 185 -16.63 5.07 2.66
C ASN A 185 -17.29 5.27 1.28
N ALA A 186 -17.69 6.50 0.91
CA ALA A 186 -18.23 6.79 -0.42
C ALA A 186 -17.21 6.53 -1.56
N ASP A 187 -15.92 6.69 -1.26
CA ASP A 187 -14.81 6.49 -2.19
C ASP A 187 -14.32 5.02 -2.18
N ILE A 188 -14.79 4.20 -1.23
CA ILE A 188 -14.30 2.85 -0.99
C ILE A 188 -15.26 1.80 -1.56
N VAL A 189 -14.70 0.79 -2.22
CA VAL A 189 -15.38 -0.45 -2.58
C VAL A 189 -14.58 -1.62 -2.00
N ARG A 190 -15.22 -2.38 -1.11
CA ARG A 190 -14.65 -3.61 -0.54
C ARG A 190 -15.13 -4.78 -1.38
N LEU A 191 -14.22 -5.68 -1.73
CA LEU A 191 -14.50 -6.86 -2.54
C LEU A 191 -14.11 -8.12 -1.78
N ALA A 192 -15.00 -9.08 -1.74
CA ALA A 192 -14.76 -10.42 -1.22
C ALA A 192 -14.71 -11.43 -2.38
N ALA A 193 -13.76 -12.34 -2.32
CA ALA A 193 -13.76 -13.55 -3.13
C ALA A 193 -14.40 -14.68 -2.33
N VAL A 194 -15.53 -15.18 -2.82
CA VAL A 194 -16.39 -16.14 -2.12
C VAL A 194 -16.36 -17.48 -2.85
N LEU A 195 -16.11 -18.55 -2.11
CA LEU A 195 -16.16 -19.93 -2.57
C LEU A 195 -16.92 -20.76 -1.53
N GLU A 196 -17.93 -21.52 -1.95
CA GLU A 196 -18.77 -22.31 -1.04
C GLU A 196 -19.31 -21.46 0.14
N ASP A 197 -19.78 -20.25 -0.19
CA ASP A 197 -20.30 -19.23 0.74
C ASP A 197 -19.34 -18.69 1.81
N ARG A 198 -18.04 -19.01 1.69
CA ARG A 198 -16.96 -18.50 2.55
C ARG A 198 -16.09 -17.48 1.84
N VAL A 199 -15.69 -16.43 2.53
CA VAL A 199 -14.73 -15.44 2.04
C VAL A 199 -13.32 -16.02 2.12
N VAL A 200 -12.77 -16.36 0.95
CA VAL A 200 -11.43 -16.94 0.78
C VAL A 200 -10.38 -15.92 0.34
N GLY A 201 -10.81 -14.70 0.01
CA GLY A 201 -9.90 -13.60 -0.29
C GLY A 201 -10.61 -12.26 -0.29
N THR A 202 -9.83 -11.18 -0.24
CA THR A 202 -10.33 -9.82 -0.06
C THR A 202 -9.50 -8.83 -0.88
N THR A 203 -10.09 -7.69 -1.20
CA THR A 203 -9.38 -6.47 -1.59
C THR A 203 -10.25 -5.25 -1.32
N THR A 204 -9.61 -4.10 -1.10
CA THR A 204 -10.29 -2.81 -0.94
C THR A 204 -9.77 -1.86 -2.01
N VAL A 205 -10.69 -1.23 -2.73
CA VAL A 205 -10.38 -0.19 -3.72
C VAL A 205 -10.83 1.16 -3.19
N ILE A 206 -9.95 2.15 -3.18
CA ILE A 206 -10.30 3.56 -2.94
C ILE A 206 -10.17 4.35 -4.25
N ALA A 207 -11.30 4.80 -4.79
CA ALA A 207 -11.39 5.56 -6.02
C ALA A 207 -11.38 7.06 -5.70
N ALA A 208 -10.18 7.65 -5.63
CA ALA A 208 -9.98 9.05 -5.28
C ALA A 208 -8.75 9.62 -5.99
N HIS A 209 -8.72 10.94 -6.18
CA HIS A 209 -7.62 11.64 -6.87
C HIS A 209 -7.31 11.11 -8.28
N ASP A 210 -8.33 10.64 -9.01
CA ASP A 210 -8.19 10.02 -10.34
C ASP A 210 -7.32 8.73 -10.32
N VAL A 211 -7.29 8.06 -9.16
CA VAL A 211 -6.57 6.80 -8.92
C VAL A 211 -7.50 5.81 -8.23
N ALA A 212 -7.54 4.57 -8.73
CA ALA A 212 -8.03 3.40 -8.01
C ALA A 212 -6.86 2.81 -7.20
N GLY A 213 -6.77 3.18 -5.93
CA GLY A 213 -5.80 2.59 -5.01
C GLY A 213 -6.28 1.23 -4.55
N ILE A 214 -5.47 0.19 -4.78
CA ILE A 214 -5.80 -1.20 -4.46
C ILE A 214 -5.04 -1.61 -3.21
N PHE A 215 -5.78 -1.96 -2.17
CA PHE A 215 -5.31 -2.34 -0.86
C PHE A 215 -5.84 -3.72 -0.45
N LEU A 216 -5.24 -4.28 0.61
CA LEU A 216 -5.70 -5.50 1.28
C LEU A 216 -5.97 -6.68 0.33
N VAL A 217 -5.15 -6.85 -0.72
CA VAL A 217 -5.22 -8.05 -1.56
C VAL A 217 -4.67 -9.24 -0.76
N HIS A 218 -5.56 -9.92 -0.05
CA HIS A 218 -5.24 -11.08 0.78
C HIS A 218 -6.03 -12.30 0.31
N VAL A 219 -5.38 -13.46 0.35
CA VAL A 219 -5.99 -14.75 0.03
C VAL A 219 -5.66 -15.71 1.18
N ALA A 220 -6.71 -16.35 1.71
CA ALA A 220 -6.58 -17.36 2.75
C ALA A 220 -5.54 -18.42 2.33
N ASP A 221 -4.69 -18.84 3.26
CA ASP A 221 -3.50 -19.66 2.97
C ASP A 221 -3.83 -20.94 2.20
N THR A 222 -4.94 -21.60 2.59
CA THR A 222 -5.48 -22.81 1.96
C THR A 222 -6.02 -22.60 0.53
N HIS A 223 -6.15 -21.35 0.08
CA HIS A 223 -6.71 -20.95 -1.21
C HIS A 223 -5.71 -20.19 -2.09
N ARG A 224 -4.46 -20.05 -1.66
CA ARG A 224 -3.39 -19.42 -2.44
C ARG A 224 -3.04 -20.25 -3.68
N ARG A 225 -2.49 -19.58 -4.69
CA ARG A 225 -2.08 -20.17 -5.99
C ARG A 225 -3.21 -20.90 -6.75
N ARG A 226 -4.47 -20.56 -6.47
CA ARG A 226 -5.67 -21.06 -7.17
C ARG A 226 -6.38 -19.99 -8.01
N GLY A 227 -5.70 -18.89 -8.35
CA GLY A 227 -6.27 -17.80 -9.17
C GLY A 227 -7.12 -16.77 -8.41
N VAL A 228 -7.33 -16.90 -7.10
CA VAL A 228 -8.15 -15.97 -6.29
C VAL A 228 -7.61 -14.53 -6.35
N GLY A 229 -6.31 -14.34 -6.12
CA GLY A 229 -5.67 -13.01 -6.19
C GLY A 229 -5.78 -12.38 -7.58
N THR A 230 -5.73 -13.20 -8.62
CA THR A 230 -5.95 -12.77 -10.01
C THR A 230 -7.38 -12.25 -10.19
N ALA A 231 -8.39 -13.00 -9.75
CA ALA A 231 -9.79 -12.60 -9.86
C ALA A 231 -10.07 -11.29 -9.09
N LEU A 232 -9.54 -11.16 -7.87
CA LEU A 232 -9.65 -9.93 -7.06
C LEU A 232 -8.99 -8.73 -7.74
N THR A 233 -7.78 -8.91 -8.28
CA THR A 233 -7.07 -7.82 -8.98
C THR A 233 -7.82 -7.38 -10.25
N ALA A 234 -8.35 -8.33 -11.03
CA ALA A 234 -9.16 -8.02 -12.21
C ALA A 234 -10.43 -7.25 -11.83
N ALA A 235 -11.11 -7.66 -10.76
CA ALA A 235 -12.28 -6.97 -10.26
C ALA A 235 -11.97 -5.56 -9.73
N ALA A 236 -10.84 -5.38 -9.04
CA ALA A 236 -10.40 -4.07 -8.57
C ALA A 236 -10.11 -3.09 -9.72
N LEU A 237 -9.50 -3.58 -10.81
CA LEU A 237 -9.29 -2.78 -12.02
C LEU A 237 -10.62 -2.38 -12.68
N ARG A 238 -11.62 -3.28 -12.70
CA ARG A 238 -12.97 -2.97 -13.18
C ARG A 238 -13.64 -1.91 -12.33
N VAL A 239 -13.56 -2.00 -11.00
CA VAL A 239 -14.06 -0.96 -10.09
C VAL A 239 -13.44 0.40 -10.41
N GLY A 240 -12.13 0.46 -10.67
CA GLY A 240 -11.47 1.71 -11.06
C GLY A 240 -12.06 2.33 -12.33
N ARG A 241 -12.26 1.51 -13.37
CA ARG A 241 -12.91 1.96 -14.62
C ARG A 241 -14.34 2.43 -14.41
N ASP A 242 -15.13 1.67 -13.66
CA ASP A 242 -16.53 1.98 -13.39
C ASP A 242 -16.68 3.28 -12.57
N ARG A 243 -15.69 3.57 -11.71
CA ARG A 243 -15.58 4.84 -10.96
C ARG A 243 -14.91 5.96 -11.75
N GLY A 244 -14.53 5.73 -13.02
CA GLY A 244 -13.98 6.74 -13.91
C GLY A 244 -12.55 7.18 -13.60
N THR A 245 -11.76 6.39 -12.86
CA THR A 245 -10.35 6.71 -12.60
C THR A 245 -9.47 6.33 -13.78
N ARG A 246 -8.40 7.09 -14.01
CA ARG A 246 -7.46 6.84 -15.12
C ARG A 246 -6.31 5.90 -14.76
N LEU A 247 -5.99 5.81 -13.47
CA LEU A 247 -4.86 5.02 -12.97
C LEU A 247 -5.32 4.00 -11.94
N ALA A 248 -4.69 2.84 -11.92
CA ALA A 248 -4.70 1.93 -10.78
C ALA A 248 -3.31 1.94 -10.13
N ALA A 249 -3.27 1.90 -8.80
CA ALA A 249 -2.02 1.92 -8.04
C ALA A 249 -2.07 1.01 -6.81
N LEU A 250 -0.95 0.41 -6.45
CA LEU A 250 -0.81 -0.43 -5.25
C LEU A 250 0.63 -0.39 -4.71
N ALA A 251 0.79 -0.74 -3.43
CA ALA A 251 2.08 -1.11 -2.86
C ALA A 251 2.18 -2.64 -2.86
N ALA A 252 3.14 -3.19 -3.60
CA ALA A 252 3.27 -4.64 -3.78
C ALA A 252 4.05 -5.28 -2.63
N SER A 253 3.56 -6.42 -2.13
CA SER A 253 4.39 -7.33 -1.36
C SER A 253 5.28 -8.15 -2.30
N PRO A 254 6.41 -8.71 -1.82
CA PRO A 254 7.25 -9.61 -2.63
C PRO A 254 6.46 -10.79 -3.22
N ALA A 255 5.48 -11.31 -2.49
CA ALA A 255 4.62 -12.41 -2.95
C ALA A 255 3.60 -11.97 -4.02
N GLY A 256 3.13 -10.72 -3.98
CA GLY A 256 2.13 -10.19 -4.92
C GLY A 256 2.73 -9.58 -6.19
N GLU A 257 3.97 -9.09 -6.14
CA GLU A 257 4.60 -8.37 -7.26
C GLU A 257 4.54 -9.12 -8.61
N PRO A 258 4.85 -10.44 -8.70
CA PRO A 258 4.77 -11.16 -9.97
C PRO A 258 3.37 -11.18 -10.58
N LEU A 259 2.33 -11.20 -9.74
CA LEU A 259 0.94 -11.11 -10.19
C LEU A 259 0.67 -9.75 -10.84
N TYR A 260 1.03 -8.66 -10.16
CA TYR A 260 0.75 -7.31 -10.64
C TYR A 260 1.50 -7.00 -11.95
N ARG A 261 2.74 -7.48 -12.11
CA ARG A 261 3.46 -7.37 -13.38
C ARG A 261 2.73 -8.04 -14.54
N ARG A 262 2.07 -9.19 -14.32
CA ARG A 262 1.23 -9.86 -15.35
C ARG A 262 0.01 -9.03 -15.72
N PHE A 263 -0.51 -8.25 -14.79
CA PHE A 263 -1.52 -7.23 -15.08
C PHE A 263 -0.93 -5.97 -15.72
N GLY A 264 0.34 -5.93 -16.13
CA GLY A 264 0.93 -4.74 -16.75
C GLY A 264 1.14 -3.56 -15.79
N PHE A 265 1.08 -3.79 -14.48
CA PHE A 265 1.57 -2.80 -13.53
C PHE A 265 3.09 -2.68 -13.64
N VAL A 266 3.57 -1.46 -13.49
CA VAL A 266 5.00 -1.12 -13.53
C VAL A 266 5.38 -0.41 -12.24
N GLU A 267 6.55 -0.74 -11.70
CA GLU A 267 7.09 -0.04 -10.54
C GLU A 267 7.50 1.38 -10.95
N VAL A 268 7.03 2.38 -10.20
CA VAL A 268 7.32 3.80 -10.44
C VAL A 268 8.02 4.48 -9.26
N SER A 269 7.91 3.90 -8.07
CA SER A 269 8.52 4.40 -6.84
C SER A 269 8.52 3.31 -5.76
N ARG A 270 8.95 3.65 -4.54
CA ARG A 270 8.99 2.75 -3.39
C ARG A 270 8.58 3.48 -2.12
N TYR A 271 7.82 2.82 -1.26
CA TYR A 271 7.72 3.17 0.15
C TYR A 271 8.80 2.44 0.95
N ARG A 272 9.37 3.11 1.94
CA ARG A 272 10.22 2.49 2.96
C ARG A 272 9.54 2.62 4.30
N LEU A 273 9.39 1.51 5.03
CA LEU A 273 8.80 1.51 6.36
C LEU A 273 9.88 1.53 7.41
N PHE A 274 9.72 2.39 8.41
CA PHE A 274 10.60 2.48 9.56
C PHE A 274 9.83 2.26 10.85
N ALA A 275 10.51 1.76 11.88
CA ALA A 275 10.04 1.76 13.25
C ALA A 275 11.15 2.23 14.18
N PHE A 276 10.77 2.81 15.32
CA PHE A 276 11.69 3.02 16.43
C PHE A 276 11.71 1.77 17.30
N PRO A 277 12.89 1.24 17.66
CA PRO A 277 13.00 0.18 18.66
C PRO A 277 12.35 0.62 19.97
N SER A 278 11.71 -0.35 20.64
CA SER A 278 11.14 -0.19 21.98
C SER A 278 12.20 0.05 23.04
#